data_AF-A0A4Q9EMJ1-F1
#
_entry.id   AF-A0A4Q9EMJ1-F1
#
_cell.length_a   1.000
_cell.length_b   1.000
_cell.length_c   1.000
_cell.angle_alpha   90.00
_cell.angle_beta   90.00
_cell.angle_gamma   90.00
#
_symmetry.space_group_name_H-M   'P 1'
#
loop_
_entity.id
_entity.type
_entity.pdbx_description
1 polymer ?
#
loop_
_entity_poly.entity_id
_entity_poly.type
_entity_poly.pdbx_seq_one_letter_code
_entity_poly.pdbx_strand_id
1 'polypeptide(L)'
;MLLRTMPLLSVIFLASCSSNTVKQIETPKKTSATVKYEQNNSRIVPVNSIASSNNECVDHFNFLRQAEHDKYPKYSRDYIQIGDGYRFLSTNKNIMNNDAKRMYTQTLDMKLNTLCSEVNYAGFQAIQQKISALSRI
;
A
#
# COMPACT_ATOMS: atom_id res chain seq x y z
N MET A 1 13.35 -54.77 -36.73
CA MET A 1 12.45 -54.73 -35.56
C MET A 1 12.74 -53.48 -34.74
N LEU A 2 11.71 -52.64 -34.61
CA LEU A 2 11.39 -51.75 -33.49
C LEU A 2 12.36 -50.62 -33.09
N LEU A 3 12.07 -49.47 -33.71
CA LEU A 3 12.00 -48.12 -33.15
C LEU A 3 11.77 -48.09 -31.62
N ARG A 4 12.57 -47.32 -30.88
CA ARG A 4 12.21 -46.84 -29.54
C ARG A 4 12.43 -45.34 -29.45
N THR A 5 11.37 -44.61 -29.73
CA THR A 5 11.15 -43.21 -29.36
C THR A 5 10.83 -43.14 -27.86
N MET A 6 11.58 -42.36 -27.08
CA MET A 6 11.16 -41.92 -25.74
C MET A 6 10.68 -40.47 -25.81
N PRO A 7 9.39 -40.19 -25.59
CA PRO A 7 8.95 -38.86 -25.16
C PRO A 7 8.94 -38.83 -23.63
N LEU A 8 9.84 -38.06 -23.02
CA LEU A 8 9.67 -37.62 -21.64
C LEU A 8 8.51 -36.63 -21.61
N LEU A 9 7.36 -37.11 -21.16
CA LEU A 9 6.19 -36.30 -20.86
C LEU A 9 6.54 -35.29 -19.75
N SER A 10 6.63 -34.02 -20.14
CA SER A 10 6.75 -32.89 -19.22
C SER A 10 5.40 -32.70 -18.51
N VAL A 11 5.29 -33.17 -17.27
CA VAL A 11 4.09 -32.96 -16.44
C VAL A 11 4.17 -31.55 -15.83
N ILE A 12 3.47 -30.61 -16.46
CA ILE A 12 3.24 -29.28 -15.89
C ILE A 12 2.13 -29.42 -14.85
N PHE A 13 2.48 -29.42 -13.57
CA PHE A 13 1.50 -29.24 -12.49
C PHE A 13 1.07 -27.77 -12.45
N LEU A 14 -0.06 -27.46 -13.08
CA LEU A 14 -0.78 -26.21 -12.84
C LEU A 14 -1.46 -26.32 -11.46
N ALA A 15 -0.81 -25.79 -10.42
CA ALA A 15 -1.45 -25.59 -9.13
C ALA A 15 -2.48 -24.45 -9.26
N SER A 16 -3.76 -24.80 -9.38
CA SER A 16 -4.87 -23.86 -9.27
C SER A 16 -5.18 -23.66 -7.77
N CYS A 17 -4.95 -22.45 -7.25
CA CYS A 17 -5.45 -22.08 -5.92
C CYS A 17 -6.94 -21.79 -6.03
N SER A 18 -7.78 -22.77 -5.72
CA SER A 18 -9.22 -22.60 -5.52
C SER A 18 -9.48 -21.77 -4.26
N SER A 19 -10.18 -20.64 -4.39
CA SER A 19 -10.70 -19.88 -3.25
C SER A 19 -11.88 -20.63 -2.63
N ASN A 20 -11.70 -21.15 -1.42
CA ASN A 20 -12.82 -21.68 -0.64
C ASN A 20 -13.68 -20.53 -0.11
N THR A 21 -14.96 -20.56 -0.48
CA THR A 21 -16.04 -19.76 0.09
C THR A 21 -16.28 -20.18 1.54
N VAL A 22 -15.98 -19.30 2.50
CA VAL A 22 -16.32 -19.49 3.91
C VAL A 22 -17.80 -19.13 4.12
N LYS A 23 -18.60 -20.10 4.56
CA LYS A 23 -19.97 -19.90 5.04
C LYS A 23 -19.95 -18.99 6.28
N GLN A 24 -20.77 -17.95 6.26
CA GLN A 24 -21.10 -17.14 7.44
C GLN A 24 -21.65 -18.02 8.57
N ILE A 25 -21.03 -17.91 9.74
CA ILE A 25 -21.62 -18.27 11.03
C ILE A 25 -21.81 -16.96 11.80
N GLU A 26 -23.01 -16.78 12.32
CA GLU A 26 -23.45 -15.59 13.04
C GLU A 26 -22.84 -15.52 14.46
N THR A 27 -22.17 -14.39 14.74
CA THR A 27 -21.96 -13.65 16.03
C THR A 27 -21.40 -14.36 17.28
N PRO A 28 -20.41 -13.74 17.98
CA PRO A 28 -20.73 -12.64 18.89
C PRO A 28 -19.79 -11.42 18.83
N LYS A 29 -20.38 -10.24 19.12
CA LYS A 29 -19.79 -8.99 19.65
C LYS A 29 -18.30 -8.72 19.34
N LYS A 30 -18.03 -7.76 18.44
CA LYS A 30 -16.73 -7.07 18.36
C LYS A 30 -16.41 -6.42 19.70
N THR A 31 -15.66 -7.10 20.55
CA THR A 31 -14.82 -6.44 21.55
C THR A 31 -13.71 -5.77 20.76
N SER A 32 -13.80 -4.45 20.57
CA SER A 32 -12.64 -3.66 20.20
C SER A 32 -11.57 -3.90 21.27
N ALA A 33 -10.44 -4.47 20.89
CA ALA A 33 -9.28 -4.55 21.77
C ALA A 33 -8.80 -3.12 22.02
N THR A 34 -9.31 -2.49 23.07
CA THR A 34 -8.81 -1.23 23.59
C THR A 34 -7.44 -1.53 24.19
N VAL A 35 -6.37 -1.24 23.44
CA VAL A 35 -5.00 -1.26 23.97
C VAL A 35 -4.94 -0.18 25.05
N LYS A 36 -4.98 -0.61 26.32
CA LYS A 36 -4.72 0.26 27.47
C LYS A 36 -3.21 0.53 27.50
N TYR A 37 -2.79 1.66 26.96
CA TYR A 37 -1.48 2.21 27.32
C TYR A 37 -1.48 2.45 28.83
N GLU A 38 -0.38 2.06 29.47
CA GLU A 38 -0.26 1.77 30.89
C GLU A 38 -0.78 2.86 31.82
N GLN A 39 -1.43 2.39 32.88
CA GLN A 39 -1.98 3.16 33.98
C GLN A 39 -0.87 3.42 35.01
N ASN A 40 0.20 4.13 34.64
CA ASN A 40 1.20 4.60 35.59
C ASN A 40 1.66 6.03 35.27
N ASN A 41 1.67 6.84 36.33
CA ASN A 41 1.54 8.29 36.35
C ASN A 41 2.83 9.06 35.97
N SER A 42 3.45 8.73 34.82
CA SER A 42 4.45 9.59 34.19
C SER A 42 3.72 10.47 33.19
N ARG A 43 3.78 11.80 33.31
CA ARG A 43 3.18 12.74 32.33
C ARG A 43 3.89 12.61 30.98
N ILE A 44 3.57 11.56 30.24
CA ILE A 44 3.80 11.46 28.80
C ILE A 44 2.73 12.33 28.19
N VAL A 45 3.11 13.58 27.89
CA VAL A 45 2.26 14.49 27.12
C VAL A 45 1.93 13.77 25.81
N PRO A 46 0.66 13.55 25.46
CA PRO A 46 0.31 12.93 24.20
C PRO A 46 0.87 13.80 23.08
N VAL A 47 1.81 13.26 22.30
CA VAL A 47 2.10 13.82 20.99
C VAL A 47 0.78 13.76 20.22
N ASN A 48 0.33 14.90 19.70
CA ASN A 48 -0.92 15.00 18.92
C ASN A 48 -0.95 13.87 17.90
N SER A 49 -1.81 12.87 18.12
CA SER A 49 -1.93 11.74 17.19
C SER A 49 -2.49 12.26 15.88
N ILE A 50 -1.88 11.84 14.76
CA ILE A 50 -2.43 12.15 13.45
C ILE A 50 -3.65 11.24 13.28
N ALA A 51 -4.84 11.83 13.24
CA ALA A 51 -6.06 11.11 12.93
C ALA A 51 -6.02 10.57 11.49
N SER A 52 -6.55 9.37 11.28
CA SER A 52 -6.70 8.80 9.93
C SER A 52 -7.56 9.73 9.06
N SER A 53 -7.13 9.91 7.82
CA SER A 53 -7.79 10.73 6.81
C SER A 53 -8.91 9.98 6.07
N ASN A 54 -9.19 8.72 6.42
CA ASN A 54 -10.01 7.78 5.65
C ASN A 54 -9.50 7.51 4.22
N ASN A 55 -8.26 7.91 3.92
CA ASN A 55 -7.54 7.54 2.71
C ASN A 55 -6.23 6.87 3.12
N GLU A 56 -6.15 5.56 2.88
CA GLU A 56 -5.03 4.73 3.31
C GLU A 56 -3.68 5.23 2.75
N CYS A 57 -3.64 5.66 1.48
CA CYS A 57 -2.41 6.18 0.90
C CYS A 57 -1.94 7.47 1.57
N VAL A 58 -2.86 8.41 1.85
CA VAL A 58 -2.55 9.64 2.57
C VAL A 58 -2.10 9.35 4.01
N ASP A 59 -2.71 8.36 4.66
CA ASP A 59 -2.31 7.93 6.00
C ASP A 59 -0.89 7.34 5.99
N HIS A 60 -0.53 6.55 4.98
CA HIS A 60 0.84 6.07 4.81
C HIS A 60 1.84 7.20 4.58
N PHE A 61 1.48 8.24 3.83
CA PHE A 61 2.30 9.45 3.70
C PHE A 61 2.49 10.18 5.02
N ASN A 62 1.40 10.34 5.80
CA ASN A 62 1.44 10.97 7.12
C ASN A 62 2.31 10.17 8.09
N PHE A 63 2.20 8.86 8.07
CA PHE A 63 3.06 7.96 8.82
C PHE A 63 4.54 8.16 8.44
N LEU A 64 4.84 8.12 7.15
CA LEU A 64 6.22 8.21 6.66
C LEU A 64 6.87 9.57 6.99
N ARG A 65 6.08 10.66 6.94
CA ARG A 65 6.48 11.99 7.41
C ARG A 65 6.83 11.96 8.90
N GLN A 66 5.95 11.39 9.72
CA GLN A 66 6.14 11.33 11.18
C GLN A 66 7.32 10.43 11.57
N ALA A 67 7.60 9.40 10.77
CA ALA A 67 8.74 8.51 10.97
C ALA A 67 10.08 9.14 10.54
N GLU A 68 10.07 10.34 9.94
CA GLU A 68 11.25 11.03 9.41
C GLU A 68 12.04 10.17 8.40
N HIS A 69 11.35 9.35 7.62
CA HIS A 69 12.02 8.46 6.67
C HIS A 69 12.60 9.27 5.50
N ASP A 70 13.85 8.98 5.13
CA ASP A 70 14.65 9.67 4.11
C ASP A 70 13.97 9.77 2.72
N LYS A 71 13.12 8.82 2.35
CA LYS A 71 12.37 8.80 1.09
C LYS A 71 11.17 9.73 1.06
N TYR A 72 10.69 10.22 2.21
CA TYR A 72 9.49 11.05 2.28
C TYR A 72 9.54 12.29 1.35
N PRO A 73 10.63 13.09 1.31
CA PRO A 73 10.69 14.25 0.42
C PRO A 73 10.57 13.89 -1.06
N LYS A 74 11.11 12.75 -1.49
CA LYS A 74 10.97 12.27 -2.87
C LYS A 74 9.50 11.91 -3.16
N TYR A 75 8.91 11.06 -2.34
CA TYR A 75 7.53 10.62 -2.54
C TYR A 75 6.53 11.78 -2.49
N SER A 76 6.76 12.77 -1.64
CA SER A 76 5.92 13.98 -1.59
C SER A 76 5.98 14.78 -2.90
N ARG A 77 7.17 14.93 -3.49
CA ARG A 77 7.30 15.58 -4.82
C ARG A 77 6.62 14.77 -5.92
N ASP A 78 6.80 13.46 -5.92
CA ASP A 78 6.17 12.57 -6.90
C ASP A 78 4.64 12.67 -6.81
N TYR A 79 4.08 12.71 -5.60
CA TYR A 79 2.65 12.89 -5.37
C TYR A 79 2.12 14.22 -5.92
N ILE A 80 2.84 15.32 -5.67
CA ILE A 80 2.49 16.64 -6.21
C ILE A 80 2.50 16.61 -7.74
N GLN A 81 3.53 16.02 -8.35
CA GLN A 81 3.63 15.93 -9.81
C GLN A 81 2.49 15.10 -10.44
N ILE A 82 2.08 14.01 -9.79
CA ILE A 82 0.91 13.23 -10.21
C ILE A 82 -0.37 14.06 -10.08
N GLY A 83 -0.53 14.79 -8.97
CA GLY A 83 -1.66 15.69 -8.75
C GLY A 83 -1.76 16.81 -9.81
N ASP A 84 -0.62 17.39 -10.19
CA ASP A 84 -0.53 18.36 -11.28
C ASP A 84 -0.96 17.75 -12.62
N GLY A 85 -0.62 16.49 -12.87
CA GLY A 85 -1.08 15.73 -14.04
C GLY A 85 -2.60 15.53 -14.06
N TYR A 86 -3.21 15.17 -12.93
CA TYR A 86 -4.68 15.11 -12.83
C TYR A 86 -5.34 16.49 -13.04
N ARG A 87 -4.72 17.57 -12.55
CA ARG A 87 -5.20 18.94 -12.80
C ARG A 87 -5.17 19.24 -14.31
N PHE A 88 -4.06 18.94 -14.98
CA PHE A 88 -3.95 19.09 -16.44
C PHE A 88 -5.01 18.28 -17.18
N LEU A 89 -5.20 17.00 -16.82
CA LEU A 89 -6.24 16.15 -17.40
C LEU A 89 -7.64 16.77 -17.20
N SER A 90 -7.96 17.20 -15.98
CA SER A 90 -9.28 17.76 -15.66
C SER A 90 -9.59 19.01 -16.49
N THR A 91 -8.61 19.91 -16.63
CA THR A 91 -8.74 21.14 -17.43
C THR A 91 -8.89 20.85 -18.93
N ASN A 92 -8.20 19.84 -19.46
CA ASN A 92 -8.06 19.64 -20.91
C ASN A 92 -8.82 18.44 -21.48
N LYS A 93 -9.41 17.56 -20.66
CA LYS A 93 -10.03 16.29 -21.11
C LYS A 93 -11.07 16.43 -22.23
N ASN A 94 -11.71 17.59 -22.37
CA ASN A 94 -12.74 17.83 -23.38
C ASN A 94 -12.16 18.18 -24.77
N ILE A 95 -10.89 18.55 -24.84
CA ILE A 95 -10.18 18.87 -26.09
C ILE A 95 -9.13 17.82 -26.48
N MET A 96 -8.94 16.80 -25.63
CA MET A 96 -8.03 15.69 -25.90
C MET A 96 -8.67 14.65 -26.83
N ASN A 97 -7.88 14.08 -27.74
CA ASN A 97 -8.26 12.85 -28.43
C ASN A 97 -8.59 11.75 -27.40
N ASN A 98 -9.60 10.92 -27.68
CA ASN A 98 -10.11 9.92 -26.74
C ASN A 98 -9.04 8.92 -26.28
N ASP A 99 -8.18 8.45 -27.18
CA ASP A 99 -7.13 7.49 -26.84
C ASP A 99 -6.05 8.14 -25.99
N ALA A 100 -5.65 9.37 -26.34
CA ALA A 100 -4.69 10.15 -25.55
C ALA A 100 -5.21 10.41 -24.13
N LYS A 101 -6.49 10.81 -24.00
CA LYS A 101 -7.16 10.98 -22.71
C LYS A 101 -7.12 9.68 -21.89
N ARG A 102 -7.54 8.57 -22.49
CA ARG A 102 -7.57 7.26 -21.82
C ARG A 102 -6.17 6.83 -21.36
N MET A 103 -5.18 6.90 -22.24
CA MET A 103 -3.80 6.54 -21.92
C MET A 103 -3.22 7.43 -20.82
N TYR A 104 -3.48 8.73 -20.86
CA TYR A 104 -2.99 9.65 -19.84
C TYR A 104 -3.63 9.37 -18.48
N THR A 105 -4.96 9.18 -18.42
CA THR A 105 -5.66 8.75 -17.20
C THR A 105 -5.06 7.47 -16.63
N GLN A 106 -4.92 6.42 -17.45
CA GLN A 106 -4.37 5.13 -17.01
C GLN A 106 -2.94 5.26 -16.49
N THR A 107 -2.13 6.13 -17.10
CA THR A 107 -0.75 6.39 -16.67
C THR A 107 -0.73 7.09 -15.31
N LEU A 108 -1.60 8.09 -15.09
CA LEU A 108 -1.72 8.78 -13.80
C LEU A 108 -2.18 7.81 -12.71
N ASP A 109 -3.21 7.00 -12.98
CA ASP A 109 -3.74 6.02 -12.03
C ASP A 109 -2.66 4.99 -11.65
N MET A 110 -1.93 4.46 -12.64
CA MET A 110 -0.83 3.54 -12.39
C MET A 110 0.26 4.19 -11.53
N LYS A 111 0.69 5.41 -11.86
CA LYS A 111 1.70 6.13 -11.09
C LYS A 111 1.26 6.38 -9.65
N LEU A 112 0.01 6.78 -9.44
CA LEU A 112 -0.53 7.00 -8.10
C LEU A 112 -0.54 5.70 -7.30
N ASN A 113 -1.04 4.61 -7.87
CA ASN A 113 -1.09 3.30 -7.21
C ASN A 113 0.30 2.76 -6.86
N THR A 114 1.26 2.89 -7.79
CA THR A 114 2.65 2.52 -7.54
C THR A 114 3.24 3.35 -6.40
N LEU A 115 3.07 4.68 -6.43
CA LEU A 115 3.56 5.55 -5.38
C LEU A 115 2.97 5.20 -4.01
N CYS A 116 1.67 4.94 -3.93
CA CYS A 116 1.02 4.53 -2.69
C CYS A 116 1.57 3.20 -2.15
N SER A 117 1.87 2.24 -3.04
CA SER A 117 2.51 0.98 -2.67
C SER A 117 3.94 1.16 -2.17
N GLU A 118 4.72 2.02 -2.83
CA GLU A 118 6.09 2.35 -2.42
C GLU A 118 6.13 3.04 -1.05
N VAL A 119 5.20 3.97 -0.79
CA VAL A 119 5.09 4.66 0.49
C VAL A 119 4.69 3.69 1.61
N ASN A 120 3.74 2.79 1.35
CA ASN A 120 3.38 1.74 2.31
C ASN A 120 4.59 0.85 2.65
N TYR A 121 5.32 0.40 1.62
CA TYR A 121 6.50 -0.42 1.82
C TYR A 121 7.60 0.32 2.60
N ALA A 122 7.86 1.59 2.30
CA ALA A 122 8.77 2.41 3.09
C ALA A 122 8.28 2.58 4.53
N GLY A 123 6.97 2.64 4.74
CA GLY A 123 6.36 2.62 6.07
C GLY A 123 6.73 1.36 6.86
N PHE A 124 6.63 0.19 6.23
CA PHE A 124 7.08 -1.08 6.82
C PHE A 124 8.58 -1.06 7.13
N GLN A 125 9.42 -0.52 6.23
CA GLN A 125 10.86 -0.38 6.48
C GLN A 125 11.14 0.50 7.72
N ALA A 126 10.41 1.60 7.89
CA ALA A 126 10.52 2.47 9.06
C ALA A 126 10.24 1.70 10.36
N ILE A 127 9.17 0.90 10.39
CA ILE A 127 8.81 0.08 11.55
C ILE A 127 9.90 -0.95 11.86
N GLN A 128 10.43 -1.65 10.85
CA GLN A 128 11.51 -2.62 11.04
C GLN A 128 12.77 -1.99 11.66
N GLN A 129 13.10 -0.77 11.25
CA GLN A 129 14.21 -0.01 11.85
C GLN A 129 13.95 0.32 13.32
N LYS A 130 12.72 0.76 13.66
CA LYS A 130 12.35 1.04 15.06
C LYS A 130 12.38 -0.23 15.92
N ILE A 131 11.85 -1.36 15.43
CA ILE A 131 11.92 -2.66 16.12
C ILE A 131 13.39 -3.06 16.36
N SER A 132 14.23 -2.97 15.32
CA SER A 132 15.65 -3.31 15.43
C SER A 132 16.40 -2.42 16.42
N ALA A 133 16.02 -1.14 16.53
CA ALA A 133 16.59 -0.23 17.52
C ALA A 133 16.17 -0.62 18.96
N LEU A 134 14.92 -1.03 19.16
CA LEU A 134 14.44 -1.52 20.46
C LEU A 134 15.13 -2.81 20.89
N SER A 135 15.44 -3.73 19.97
CA SER A 135 16.16 -4.97 20.30
C SER A 135 17.63 -4.76 20.71
N ARG A 136 18.16 -3.53 20.59
CA ARG A 136 19.53 -3.16 20.97
C ARG A 136 19.59 -2.40 22.30
N ILE A 137 18.44 -2.16 22.92
CA ILE A 137 18.30 -1.60 24.27
C ILE A 137 18.17 -2.76 25.25
#